data_AF-A0AA96G5H8-F1
#
_entry.id   AF-A0AA96G5H8-F1
#
_cell.length_a   1.000
_cell.length_b   1.000
_cell.length_c   1.000
_cell.angle_alpha   90.00
_cell.angle_beta   90.00
_cell.angle_gamma   90.00
#
_symmetry.space_group_name_H-M   'P 1'
#
loop_
_entity.id
_entity.type
_entity.pdbx_description
1 polymer ?
#
loop_
_entity_poly.entity_id
_entity_poly.type
_entity_poly.pdbx_seq_one_letter_code
_entity_poly.pdbx_strand_id
1 'polypeptide(L)'
;MADAEPPVSPAPVRPGPPHAGAAPGGSPHPGRVRPELVALLVEAAGAPPEWAERVTPTALLDADLMLDEHEIAALDALLCSRFGPSAGLARRRAGLDLPALEALTVADVQRLLPAEEADR
;
A
#
# COMPACT_ATOMS: atom_id res chain seq x y z
N MET A 1 -57.73 -18.45 10.81
CA MET A 1 -56.67 -19.37 10.33
C MET A 1 -55.37 -18.60 10.47
N ALA A 2 -54.42 -19.18 11.19
CA ALA A 2 -53.28 -18.50 11.79
C ALA A 2 -52.22 -18.08 10.77
N ASP A 3 -51.62 -16.95 11.12
CA ASP A 3 -50.41 -16.29 10.62
C ASP A 3 -49.15 -17.19 10.65
N ALA A 4 -48.19 -16.83 9.79
CA ALA A 4 -46.74 -17.09 9.83
C ALA A 4 -46.18 -17.88 8.62
N GLU A 5 -45.72 -17.14 7.60
CA GLU A 5 -44.72 -17.65 6.66
C GLU A 5 -43.36 -17.85 7.38
N PRO A 6 -42.64 -18.96 7.14
CA PRO A 6 -41.34 -19.22 7.75
C PRO A 6 -40.24 -18.33 7.15
N PRO A 7 -39.20 -17.95 7.91
CA PRO A 7 -38.08 -17.17 7.38
C PRO A 7 -37.22 -18.01 6.42
N VAL A 8 -37.03 -17.49 5.21
CA VAL A 8 -36.06 -18.03 4.23
C VAL A 8 -34.64 -17.85 4.78
N SER A 9 -33.93 -18.96 5.01
CA SER A 9 -32.50 -18.93 5.35
C SER A 9 -31.67 -18.50 4.15
N PRO A 10 -30.77 -17.50 4.26
CA PRO A 10 -29.81 -17.22 3.19
C PRO A 10 -28.76 -18.34 3.13
N ALA A 11 -28.46 -18.80 1.92
CA ALA A 11 -27.38 -19.76 1.64
C ALA A 11 -26.00 -19.18 2.03
N PRO A 12 -25.03 -20.01 2.44
CA PRO A 12 -23.68 -19.54 2.72
C PRO A 12 -23.02 -19.02 1.43
N VAL A 13 -22.57 -17.77 1.45
CA VAL A 13 -21.72 -17.22 0.40
C VAL A 13 -20.42 -18.02 0.38
N ARG A 14 -20.12 -18.66 -0.75
CA ARG A 14 -18.83 -19.34 -0.92
C ARG A 14 -17.77 -18.25 -1.12
N PRO A 15 -16.69 -18.22 -0.33
CA PRO A 15 -15.57 -17.34 -0.64
C PRO A 15 -15.02 -17.71 -2.03
N GLY A 16 -14.79 -16.69 -2.86
CA GLY A 16 -14.17 -16.84 -4.17
C GLY A 16 -12.78 -17.47 -4.07
N PRO A 17 -12.27 -18.08 -5.15
CA PRO A 17 -10.92 -18.63 -5.15
C PRO A 17 -9.90 -17.51 -4.86
N PRO A 18 -8.84 -17.78 -4.08
CA PRO A 18 -7.73 -16.86 -4.00
C PRO A 18 -7.15 -16.72 -5.41
N HIS A 19 -6.97 -15.49 -5.87
CA HIS A 19 -6.23 -15.19 -7.10
C HIS A 19 -4.80 -15.73 -6.92
N ALA A 20 -4.59 -16.98 -7.32
CA ALA A 20 -3.31 -17.65 -7.36
C ALA A 20 -2.51 -17.06 -8.54
N GLY A 21 -1.89 -15.92 -8.29
CA GLY A 21 -0.89 -15.29 -9.14
C GLY A 21 0.45 -15.24 -8.44
N ALA A 22 0.99 -16.39 -8.01
CA ALA A 22 2.35 -16.46 -7.48
C ALA A 22 3.24 -17.28 -8.43
N ALA A 23 3.86 -16.60 -9.39
CA ALA A 23 5.04 -17.11 -10.07
C ALA A 23 6.22 -17.13 -9.07
N PRO A 24 7.06 -18.18 -9.03
CA PRO A 24 8.25 -18.21 -8.19
C PRO A 24 9.37 -17.39 -8.85
N GLY A 25 9.25 -16.07 -8.79
CA GLY A 25 10.32 -15.12 -9.07
C GLY A 25 10.97 -14.70 -7.77
N GLY A 26 11.90 -15.51 -7.25
CA GLY A 26 12.72 -15.12 -6.11
C GLY A 26 13.51 -13.86 -6.42
N SER A 27 13.03 -12.72 -5.93
CA SER A 27 13.80 -11.47 -5.87
C SER A 27 14.44 -11.36 -4.49
N PRO A 28 15.67 -10.81 -4.37
CA PRO A 28 16.37 -10.69 -3.10
C PRO A 28 15.49 -9.93 -2.12
N HIS A 29 15.23 -10.49 -0.93
CA HIS A 29 14.40 -9.86 0.11
C HIS A 29 14.91 -8.41 0.32
N PRO A 30 14.17 -7.38 -0.10
CA PRO A 30 14.55 -6.03 0.25
C PRO A 30 14.29 -5.91 1.75
N GLY A 31 15.38 -5.72 2.49
CA GLY A 31 15.38 -5.55 3.93
C GLY A 31 14.34 -4.52 4.37
N ARG A 32 13.83 -4.74 5.59
CA ARG A 32 13.08 -3.82 6.45
C ARG A 32 12.80 -2.43 5.83
N VAL A 33 11.52 -2.06 5.78
CA VAL A 33 11.09 -0.70 5.40
C VAL A 33 11.77 0.32 6.31
N ARG A 34 12.35 1.39 5.72
CA ARG A 34 12.98 2.48 6.47
C ARG A 34 11.96 3.05 7.46
N PRO A 35 12.30 3.20 8.75
CA PRO A 35 11.35 3.69 9.75
C PRO A 35 10.81 5.09 9.42
N GLU A 36 11.62 5.90 8.74
CA GLU A 36 11.24 7.21 8.23
C GLU A 36 10.11 7.12 7.18
N LEU A 37 10.19 6.16 6.25
CA LEU A 37 9.13 5.92 5.28
C LEU A 37 7.85 5.42 5.96
N VAL A 38 7.97 4.55 6.97
CA VAL A 38 6.82 4.11 7.77
C VAL A 38 6.13 5.30 8.45
N ALA A 39 6.90 6.21 9.05
CA ALA A 39 6.35 7.41 9.68
C ALA A 39 5.61 8.30 8.69
N LEU A 40 6.16 8.52 7.49
CA LEU A 40 5.50 9.30 6.44
C LEU A 40 4.21 8.63 5.94
N LEU A 41 4.20 7.30 5.82
CA LEU A 41 3.00 6.54 5.43
C LEU A 41 1.88 6.67 6.47
N VAL A 42 2.23 6.55 7.76
CA VAL A 42 1.28 6.73 8.88
C VAL A 42 0.74 8.16 8.89
N GLU A 43 1.62 9.15 8.71
CA GLU A 43 1.24 10.57 8.66
C GLU A 43 0.31 10.88 7.48
N ALA A 44 0.64 10.40 6.28
CA ALA A 44 -0.18 10.60 5.08
C ALA A 44 -1.56 9.94 5.20
N ALA A 45 -1.64 8.76 5.80
CA ALA A 45 -2.89 8.02 6.03
C ALA A 45 -3.72 8.60 7.20
N GLY A 46 -3.19 9.56 7.97
CA GLY A 46 -3.80 10.02 9.21
C GLY A 46 -4.06 8.88 10.21
N ALA A 47 -3.26 7.82 10.13
CA ALA A 47 -3.53 6.56 10.79
C ALA A 47 -2.92 6.51 12.21
N PRO A 48 -3.48 5.71 13.13
CA PRO A 48 -2.87 5.49 14.43
C PRO A 48 -1.54 4.73 14.30
N PRO A 49 -0.64 4.83 15.30
CA PRO A 49 0.69 4.20 15.23
C PRO A 49 0.67 2.68 15.08
N GLU A 50 -0.37 2.00 15.55
CA GLU A 50 -0.58 0.56 15.36
C GLU A 50 -0.78 0.16 13.88
N TRP A 51 -1.24 1.09 13.03
CA TRP A 51 -1.36 0.86 11.59
C TRP A 51 0.00 0.62 10.93
N ALA A 52 1.09 1.13 11.51
CA ALA A 52 2.46 0.91 11.04
C ALA A 52 2.83 -0.59 10.95
N GLU A 53 2.18 -1.46 11.73
CA GLU A 53 2.40 -2.91 11.68
C GLU A 53 1.99 -3.54 10.34
N ARG A 54 1.10 -2.88 9.58
CA ARG A 54 0.69 -3.30 8.23
C ARG A 54 1.72 -2.94 7.16
N VAL A 55 2.64 -2.03 7.46
CA VAL A 55 3.63 -1.50 6.51
C VAL A 55 4.76 -2.51 6.34
N THR A 56 4.64 -3.36 5.32
CA THR A 56 5.67 -4.30 4.91
C THR A 56 6.21 -3.93 3.53
N PRO A 57 7.42 -4.38 3.13
CA PRO A 57 7.98 -4.05 1.82
C PRO A 57 7.09 -4.51 0.66
N THR A 58 6.34 -5.59 0.85
CA THR A 58 5.43 -6.18 -0.14
C THR A 58 4.01 -5.63 -0.06
N ALA A 59 3.68 -4.81 0.93
CA ALA A 59 2.35 -4.23 1.06
C ALA A 59 2.07 -3.31 -0.14
N LEU A 60 0.91 -3.54 -0.76
CA LEU A 60 0.34 -2.70 -1.80
C LEU A 60 -0.23 -1.41 -1.21
N LEU A 61 0.05 -0.27 -1.84
CA LEU A 61 -0.47 1.02 -1.36
C LEU A 61 -2.00 1.07 -1.39
N ASP A 62 -2.60 0.50 -2.44
CA ASP A 62 -4.06 0.43 -2.61
C ASP A 62 -4.66 -0.75 -1.82
N ALA A 63 -4.37 -1.99 -2.21
CA ALA A 63 -5.10 -3.15 -1.64
C ALA A 63 -4.75 -3.50 -0.19
N ASP A 64 -3.49 -3.30 0.25
CA ASP A 64 -3.06 -3.70 1.61
C ASP A 64 -3.12 -2.55 2.60
N LEU A 65 -2.75 -1.33 2.17
CA LEU A 65 -2.73 -0.14 3.00
C LEU A 65 -4.01 0.70 2.86
N MET A 66 -4.82 0.45 1.82
CA MET A 66 -6.08 1.18 1.57
C MET A 66 -5.86 2.69 1.43
N LEU A 67 -4.76 3.11 0.81
CA LEU A 67 -4.48 4.53 0.59
C LEU A 67 -5.28 5.07 -0.59
N ASP A 68 -6.14 6.05 -0.30
CA ASP A 68 -6.91 6.78 -1.31
C ASP A 68 -6.05 7.81 -2.07
N GLU A 69 -6.58 8.35 -3.17
CA GLU A 69 -5.87 9.31 -4.03
C GLU A 69 -5.35 10.55 -3.29
N HIS A 70 -6.09 11.00 -2.27
CA HIS A 70 -5.73 12.13 -1.42
C HIS A 70 -4.54 11.81 -0.51
N GLU A 71 -4.50 10.61 0.06
CA GLU A 71 -3.43 10.16 0.96
C GLU A 71 -2.16 9.87 0.15
N ILE A 72 -2.30 9.34 -1.07
CA ILE A 72 -1.18 9.21 -2.00
C ILE A 72 -0.62 10.59 -2.40
N ALA A 73 -1.47 11.59 -2.61
CA ALA A 73 -1.02 12.96 -2.87
C ALA A 73 -0.34 13.60 -1.65
N ALA A 74 -0.84 13.35 -0.44
CA ALA A 74 -0.20 13.79 0.80
C ALA A 74 1.17 13.13 0.99
N LEU A 75 1.27 11.83 0.73
CA LEU A 75 2.53 11.08 0.78
C LEU A 75 3.54 11.63 -0.24
N ASP A 76 3.12 11.93 -1.47
CA ASP A 76 3.97 12.56 -2.49
C ASP A 76 4.55 13.90 -2.00
N ALA A 77 3.72 14.75 -1.40
CA ALA A 77 4.14 16.03 -0.87
C ALA A 77 5.13 15.87 0.30
N LEU A 78 4.88 14.94 1.22
CA LEU A 78 5.77 14.64 2.35
C LEU A 78 7.13 14.11 1.88
N LEU A 79 7.14 13.20 0.90
CA LEU A 79 8.36 12.68 0.29
C LEU A 79 9.17 13.78 -0.39
N CYS A 80 8.52 14.63 -1.19
CA CYS A 80 9.17 15.75 -1.85
C CYS A 80 9.74 16.76 -0.86
N SER A 81 9.01 17.05 0.22
CA SER A 81 9.44 17.98 1.27
C SER A 81 10.68 17.45 2.00
N ARG A 82 10.72 16.15 2.29
CA ARG A 82 11.76 15.55 3.13
C ARG A 82 13.02 15.12 2.37
N PHE A 83 12.84 14.54 1.18
CA PHE A 83 13.94 13.95 0.39
C PHE A 83 14.19 14.70 -0.93
N GLY A 84 13.46 15.80 -1.16
CA GLY A 84 13.56 16.62 -2.35
C GLY A 84 12.66 16.16 -3.50
N PRO A 85 12.56 16.97 -4.57
CA PRO A 85 11.58 16.80 -5.65
C PRO A 85 11.76 15.52 -6.48
N SER A 86 12.90 14.83 -6.35
CA SER A 86 13.16 13.57 -7.05
C SER A 86 12.56 12.34 -6.35
N ALA A 87 12.20 12.45 -5.07
CA ALA A 87 11.64 11.36 -4.28
C ALA A 87 10.10 11.25 -4.37
N GLY A 88 9.45 12.12 -5.14
CA GLY A 88 8.00 12.12 -5.33
C GLY A 88 7.47 10.89 -6.08
N LEU A 89 6.30 10.44 -5.66
CA LEU A 89 5.52 9.38 -6.30
C LEU A 89 4.99 9.77 -7.68
N ALA A 90 4.71 11.05 -7.92
CA ALA A 90 4.20 11.54 -9.19
C ALA A 90 5.08 11.09 -10.37
N ARG A 91 6.41 11.13 -10.19
CA ARG A 91 7.37 10.67 -11.19
C ARG A 91 7.31 9.16 -11.42
N ARG A 92 7.10 8.38 -10.35
CA ARG A 92 7.02 6.92 -10.44
C ARG A 92 5.72 6.45 -11.10
N ARG A 93 4.63 7.17 -10.84
CA ARG A 93 3.29 6.90 -11.38
C ARG A 93 3.14 7.35 -12.82
N ALA A 94 3.96 8.31 -13.27
CA ALA A 94 3.94 8.78 -14.64
C ALA A 94 4.21 7.63 -15.63
N GLY A 95 3.23 7.36 -16.49
CA GLY A 95 3.32 6.32 -17.52
C GLY A 95 3.02 4.89 -17.04
N LEU A 96 2.55 4.71 -15.81
CA LEU A 96 2.01 3.43 -15.35
C LEU A 96 0.55 3.30 -15.79
N ASP A 97 0.19 2.13 -16.34
CA ASP A 97 -1.20 1.75 -16.53
C ASP A 97 -1.86 1.40 -15.20
N LEU A 98 -3.20 1.37 -15.17
CA LEU A 98 -4.00 1.05 -13.97
C LEU A 98 -3.52 -0.20 -13.19
N PRO A 99 -3.27 -1.37 -13.82
CA PRO A 99 -2.80 -2.54 -13.06
C PRO A 99 -1.43 -2.34 -12.44
N ALA A 100 -0.57 -1.50 -13.03
CA ALA A 100 0.74 -1.19 -12.46
C ALA A 100 0.65 -0.15 -11.32
N LEU A 101 -0.37 0.71 -11.33
CA LEU A 101 -0.68 1.61 -10.22
C LEU A 101 -1.21 0.83 -9.01
N GLU A 102 -2.11 -0.13 -9.24
CA GLU A 102 -2.66 -1.01 -8.19
C GLU A 102 -1.60 -1.94 -7.59
N ALA A 103 -0.62 -2.35 -8.40
CA ALA A 103 0.49 -3.20 -7.98
C ALA A 103 1.65 -2.44 -7.29
N LEU A 104 1.49 -1.14 -6.97
CA LEU A 104 2.56 -0.34 -6.39
C LEU A 104 2.81 -0.73 -4.93
N THR A 105 4.03 -1.16 -4.62
CA THR A 105 4.41 -1.62 -3.28
C THR A 105 5.15 -0.55 -2.46
N VAL A 106 5.20 -0.73 -1.14
CA VAL A 106 6.08 0.07 -0.26
C VAL A 106 7.56 -0.03 -0.69
N ALA A 107 8.01 -1.19 -1.19
CA ALA A 107 9.37 -1.33 -1.72
C ALA A 107 9.60 -0.54 -3.02
N ASP A 108 8.58 -0.31 -3.85
CA ASP A 108 8.67 0.63 -4.98
C ASP A 108 8.84 2.07 -4.49
N VAL A 109 8.10 2.47 -3.45
CA VAL A 109 8.24 3.81 -2.85
C VAL A 109 9.62 3.99 -2.23
N GLN A 110 10.11 3.00 -1.49
CA GLN A 110 11.43 3.04 -0.85
C GLN A 110 12.56 3.20 -1.87
N ARG A 111 12.41 2.67 -3.09
CA ARG A 111 13.40 2.81 -4.17
C ARG A 111 13.50 4.23 -4.73
N LEU A 112 12.54 5.11 -4.46
CA LEU A 112 12.59 6.53 -4.83
C LEU A 112 13.42 7.36 -3.85
N LEU A 113 13.56 6.86 -2.63
CA LEU A 113 14.34 7.54 -1.62
C LEU A 113 15.80 7.49 -2.05
N PRO A 114 16.57 8.58 -1.83
CA PRO A 114 18.01 8.49 -1.95
C PRO A 114 18.50 7.32 -1.08
N ALA A 115 19.60 6.69 -1.48
CA ALA A 115 20.35 5.87 -0.55
C ALA A 115 20.54 6.67 0.74
N GLU A 116 20.66 6.01 1.90
CA GLU A 116 21.08 6.74 3.10
C GLU A 116 22.47 7.27 2.80
N GLU A 117 22.54 8.47 2.20
CA GLU A 117 23.71 9.29 2.17
C GLU A 117 24.06 9.39 3.64
N ALA A 118 25.15 8.71 3.96
CA ALA A 118 25.85 8.81 5.21
C ALA A 118 26.25 10.28 5.35
N ASP A 119 25.30 11.12 5.77
CA ASP A 119 25.53 12.50 6.14
C ASP A 119 26.21 12.46 7.51
N ARG A 120 27.54 12.39 7.40
CA ARG A 120 28.49 12.88 8.38
C ARG A 120 28.51 14.40 8.32
#